data_AF-A0A6N6S8F5-F1
#
_entry.id   AF-A0A6N6S8F5-F1
#
_cell.length_a   1.000
_cell.length_b   1.000
_cell.length_c   1.000
_cell.angle_alpha   90.00
_cell.angle_beta   90.00
_cell.angle_gamma   90.00
#
_symmetry.space_group_name_H-M   'P 1'
#
loop_
_entity.id
_entity.type
_entity.pdbx_description
1 polymer ?
#
loop_
_entity_poly.entity_id
_entity_poly.type
_entity_poly.pdbx_seq_one_letter_code
_entity_poly.pdbx_strand_id
1 'polypeptide(L)'
;QKIQALSGKDKNIDSLIQLVGRIPGDANETATFMTTLANLFLQKMQTIIDDGYGNSEKEGKKRQEIYETMFIGKIKKEKGKKRVVCDVPLFFDISDWPRFSCRVADPSMGKLVGAHLPAGQQAGVQGISALEGVRKVLHLGPYPDPTLPAVGIAYLFSMNENIPCHDRYRLIGSKIFPSSRDAVEAAHGALRWCVAEERKGKTWQGVPNAKREQDLLIAYLEEKPENAIELASVFAAPDVKESETDEAAYESKTRTACDALRGEPGLNDSSQVNVFVISKVDPGRAQVVLSSAFSIKNIIQSVKEWRTAANNRPIFSLWLPPIKKGEKMLHVEPMCPSPTNVMKSFQNQWIKNGLDKRDVPGVALRHVYDLFLGDAMIAQQTASNFLSLSLQRIGELLVGYSGADHTSDAIKVEVIKKYSPDTRKVVLHGISILAIALYKLGIKKEVYMKNSAFNVGRMLALADKLHCEYCINVRGKNDSDEEKRKSIPAQLIGNALMRTALDNPLKGLSLLSERLLIYQAWATKAQGEKIGLAKWILGQMGRVSSDLENADIPKQADDAVKAQIVLGYLAHIKNEG
;
A
#
# COMPACT_ATOMS: atom_id res chain seq x y z
N GLN A 1 11.57 -49.93 -12.42
CA GLN A 1 10.69 -50.24 -11.26
C GLN A 1 9.51 -49.28 -11.12
N LYS A 2 9.67 -48.00 -10.72
CA LYS A 2 8.54 -47.05 -10.49
C LYS A 2 7.58 -46.88 -11.69
N ILE A 3 8.13 -46.92 -12.90
CA ILE A 3 7.39 -46.68 -14.16
C ILE A 3 6.85 -47.97 -14.76
N GLN A 4 7.53 -49.10 -14.51
CA GLN A 4 7.06 -50.43 -14.92
C GLN A 4 5.71 -50.79 -14.26
N ALA A 5 5.40 -50.24 -13.09
CA ALA A 5 4.12 -50.42 -12.39
C ALA A 5 2.92 -49.75 -13.10
N LEU A 6 3.16 -48.98 -14.17
CA LEU A 6 2.15 -48.25 -14.94
C LEU A 6 1.80 -48.93 -16.28
N SER A 7 2.38 -50.11 -16.54
CA SER A 7 2.18 -50.84 -17.80
C SER A 7 0.69 -51.11 -18.07
N GLY A 8 0.25 -50.78 -19.29
CA GLY A 8 -1.12 -51.02 -19.76
C GLY A 8 -2.17 -50.02 -19.28
N LYS A 9 -1.79 -48.95 -18.56
CA LYS A 9 -2.72 -47.90 -18.12
C LYS A 9 -2.87 -46.74 -19.11
N ASP A 10 -1.83 -46.46 -19.89
CA ASP A 10 -1.82 -45.41 -20.91
C ASP A 10 -0.85 -45.82 -22.03
N LYS A 11 -1.35 -45.80 -23.27
CA LYS A 11 -0.61 -46.22 -24.47
C LYS A 11 0.62 -45.33 -24.74
N ASN A 12 0.61 -44.08 -24.29
CA ASN A 12 1.75 -43.16 -24.41
C ASN A 12 2.83 -43.45 -23.35
N ILE A 13 2.46 -44.00 -22.18
CA ILE A 13 3.40 -44.43 -21.14
C ILE A 13 4.11 -45.73 -21.54
N ASP A 14 3.46 -46.61 -22.31
CA ASP A 14 4.06 -47.88 -22.71
C ASP A 14 5.34 -47.71 -23.53
N SER A 15 5.44 -46.63 -24.33
CA SER A 15 6.67 -46.24 -25.03
C SER A 15 7.82 -45.94 -24.06
N LEU A 16 7.52 -45.29 -22.93
CA LEU A 16 8.49 -45.00 -21.87
C LEU A 16 8.91 -46.27 -21.11
N ILE A 17 7.98 -47.21 -20.90
CA ILE A 17 8.26 -48.49 -20.23
C ILE A 17 9.18 -49.36 -21.10
N GLN A 18 8.93 -49.41 -22.41
CA GLN A 18 9.80 -50.13 -23.35
C GLN A 18 11.20 -49.51 -23.40
N LEU A 19 11.30 -48.18 -23.36
CA LEU A 19 12.58 -47.48 -23.24
C LEU A 19 13.33 -47.86 -21.96
N VAL A 20 12.65 -47.86 -20.80
CA VAL A 20 13.24 -48.29 -19.51
C VAL A 20 13.71 -49.75 -19.57
N GLY A 21 13.00 -50.60 -20.32
CA GLY A 21 13.37 -51.99 -20.55
C GLY A 21 14.65 -52.20 -21.39
N ARG A 22 15.17 -51.15 -22.05
CA ARG A 22 16.43 -51.18 -22.78
C ARG A 22 17.65 -50.86 -21.91
N ILE A 23 17.43 -50.41 -20.67
CA ILE A 23 18.52 -50.27 -19.70
C ILE A 23 18.98 -51.68 -19.33
N PRO A 24 20.29 -51.99 -19.39
CA PRO A 24 20.78 -53.33 -19.11
C PRO A 24 20.34 -53.80 -17.71
N GLY A 25 19.93 -55.07 -17.61
CA GLY A 25 19.61 -55.69 -16.33
C GLY A 25 20.84 -56.28 -15.63
N ASP A 26 21.90 -56.54 -16.39
CA ASP A 26 23.17 -57.05 -15.89
C ASP A 26 24.02 -55.93 -15.25
N ALA A 27 24.71 -56.25 -14.16
CA ALA A 27 25.46 -55.28 -13.37
C ALA A 27 26.66 -54.67 -14.12
N ASN A 28 27.36 -55.45 -14.94
CA ASN A 28 28.54 -54.98 -15.68
C ASN A 28 28.12 -54.15 -16.91
N GLU A 29 27.07 -54.56 -17.60
CA GLU A 29 26.50 -53.78 -18.71
C GLU A 29 25.90 -52.47 -18.21
N THR A 30 25.24 -52.49 -17.04
CA THR A 30 24.72 -51.27 -16.38
C THR A 30 25.84 -50.31 -16.03
N ALA A 31 26.93 -50.80 -15.45
CA ALA A 31 28.08 -49.97 -15.09
C ALA A 31 28.71 -49.30 -16.33
N THR A 32 28.83 -50.05 -17.42
CA THR A 32 29.32 -49.54 -18.71
C THR A 32 28.38 -48.48 -19.28
N PHE A 33 27.08 -48.77 -19.33
CA PHE A 33 26.05 -47.83 -19.79
C PHE A 33 26.05 -46.53 -18.99
N MET A 34 26.08 -46.62 -17.66
CA MET A 34 26.10 -45.44 -16.78
C MET A 34 27.38 -44.61 -16.93
N THR A 35 28.53 -45.27 -17.14
CA THR A 35 29.81 -44.58 -17.39
C THR A 35 29.79 -43.84 -18.73
N THR A 36 29.30 -44.47 -19.80
CA THR A 36 29.17 -43.83 -21.11
C THR A 36 28.19 -42.66 -21.08
N LEU A 37 27.05 -42.83 -20.38
CA LEU A 37 26.06 -41.78 -20.20
C LEU A 37 26.62 -40.60 -19.41
N ALA A 38 27.34 -40.86 -18.32
CA ALA A 38 28.01 -39.83 -17.53
C ALA A 38 29.03 -39.05 -18.35
N ASN A 39 29.85 -39.72 -19.15
CA ASN A 39 30.83 -39.07 -20.04
C ASN A 39 30.15 -38.19 -21.10
N LEU A 40 29.05 -38.66 -21.70
CA LEU A 40 28.27 -37.88 -22.66
C LEU A 40 27.71 -36.59 -22.03
N PHE A 41 27.19 -36.69 -20.81
CA PHE A 41 26.72 -35.51 -20.07
C PHE A 41 27.86 -34.56 -19.72
N LEU A 42 28.99 -35.06 -19.21
CA LEU A 42 30.15 -34.24 -18.89
C LEU A 42 30.64 -33.46 -20.12
N GLN A 43 30.69 -34.11 -21.29
CA GLN A 43 31.06 -33.48 -22.56
C GLN A 43 30.07 -32.40 -23.00
N LYS A 44 28.75 -32.65 -22.85
CA LYS A 44 27.69 -31.67 -23.16
C LYS A 44 27.62 -30.52 -22.14
N MET A 45 28.06 -30.75 -20.90
CA MET A 45 28.10 -29.73 -19.85
C MET A 45 29.26 -28.76 -20.03
N GLN A 46 30.42 -29.22 -20.51
CA GLN A 46 31.56 -28.34 -20.81
C GLN A 46 31.16 -27.26 -21.83
N THR A 47 30.35 -27.63 -22.82
CA THR A 47 29.84 -26.71 -23.86
C THR A 47 28.84 -25.68 -23.31
N ILE A 48 28.05 -26.02 -22.29
CA ILE A 48 27.06 -25.10 -21.68
C ILE A 48 27.72 -24.12 -20.70
N ILE A 49 28.83 -24.51 -20.07
CA ILE A 49 29.63 -23.64 -19.19
C ILE A 49 30.36 -22.58 -20.04
N ASP A 50 30.85 -22.95 -21.22
CA ASP A 50 31.56 -22.04 -22.13
C ASP A 50 30.61 -21.01 -22.81
N ASP A 51 29.31 -21.31 -22.92
CA ASP A 51 28.28 -20.44 -23.54
C ASP A 51 27.59 -19.43 -22.57
N GLY A 52 28.12 -19.21 -21.37
CA GLY A 52 27.77 -18.05 -20.53
C GLY A 52 26.39 -18.05 -19.85
N TYR A 53 25.71 -19.19 -19.72
CA TYR A 53 24.40 -19.25 -19.04
C TYR A 53 24.51 -19.36 -17.50
N GLY A 54 24.59 -18.20 -16.85
CA GLY A 54 24.15 -17.97 -15.46
C GLY A 54 25.25 -17.61 -14.45
N ASN A 55 25.49 -16.30 -14.31
CA ASN A 55 26.55 -15.71 -13.49
C ASN A 55 26.23 -15.53 -12.00
N SER A 56 25.34 -16.33 -11.39
CA SER A 56 25.06 -16.22 -9.94
C SER A 56 25.52 -17.44 -9.14
N GLU A 57 26.24 -17.18 -8.05
CA GLU A 57 26.85 -18.18 -7.17
C GLU A 57 25.81 -19.15 -6.54
N LYS A 58 24.57 -18.68 -6.34
CA LYS A 58 23.44 -19.49 -5.84
C LYS A 58 22.92 -20.48 -6.86
N GLU A 59 22.86 -20.11 -8.14
CA GLU A 59 22.42 -21.02 -9.21
C GLU A 59 23.49 -22.06 -9.54
N GLY A 60 24.77 -21.71 -9.42
CA GLY A 60 25.89 -22.65 -9.51
C GLY A 60 25.80 -23.76 -8.46
N LYS A 61 25.54 -23.41 -7.19
CA LYS A 61 25.39 -24.39 -6.10
C LYS A 61 24.20 -25.32 -6.27
N LYS A 62 23.02 -24.80 -6.66
CA LYS A 62 21.84 -25.65 -6.93
C LYS A 62 22.07 -26.60 -8.11
N ARG A 63 22.76 -26.16 -9.15
CA ARG A 63 23.13 -27.02 -10.30
C ARG A 63 24.08 -28.12 -9.87
N GLN A 64 25.13 -27.78 -9.12
CA GLN A 64 26.07 -28.75 -8.56
C GLN A 64 25.36 -29.81 -7.71
N GLU A 65 24.44 -29.43 -6.83
CA GLU A 65 23.67 -30.38 -6.01
C GLU A 65 22.81 -31.34 -6.85
N ILE A 66 22.19 -30.85 -7.93
CA ILE A 66 21.41 -31.70 -8.84
C ILE A 66 22.34 -32.69 -9.56
N TYR A 67 23.50 -32.24 -10.04
CA TYR A 67 24.48 -33.11 -10.72
C TYR A 67 25.07 -34.16 -9.77
N GLU A 68 25.44 -33.77 -8.56
CA GLU A 68 25.90 -34.72 -7.52
C GLU A 68 24.83 -35.76 -7.21
N THR A 69 23.57 -35.34 -7.08
CA THR A 69 22.45 -36.26 -6.83
C THR A 69 22.18 -37.19 -8.03
N MET A 70 22.41 -36.71 -9.26
CA MET A 70 22.13 -37.44 -10.50
C MET A 70 23.22 -38.47 -10.84
N PHE A 71 24.50 -38.12 -10.69
CA PHE A 71 25.62 -38.98 -11.08
C PHE A 71 26.23 -39.78 -9.93
N ILE A 72 26.31 -39.18 -8.74
CA ILE A 72 26.99 -39.79 -7.58
C ILE A 72 25.94 -40.39 -6.62
N GLY A 73 24.74 -39.80 -6.57
CA GLY A 73 23.69 -40.18 -5.63
C GLY A 73 23.97 -39.66 -4.22
N LYS A 74 22.94 -39.63 -3.36
CA LYS A 74 23.10 -39.25 -1.95
C LYS A 74 23.32 -40.49 -1.09
N ILE A 75 24.35 -40.48 -0.25
CA ILE A 75 24.57 -41.53 0.73
C ILE A 75 23.51 -41.40 1.84
N LYS A 76 22.54 -42.30 1.86
CA LYS A 76 21.58 -42.44 2.97
C LYS A 76 22.02 -43.59 3.88
N LYS A 77 21.95 -43.38 5.19
CA LYS A 77 22.14 -44.44 6.19
C LYS A 77 20.77 -44.97 6.58
N GLU A 78 20.47 -46.20 6.20
CA GLU A 78 19.29 -46.94 6.66
C GLU A 78 19.75 -48.23 7.34
N LYS A 79 19.28 -48.45 8.57
CA LYS A 79 19.54 -49.68 9.36
C LYS A 79 21.02 -50.11 9.37
N GLY A 80 21.92 -49.16 9.60
CA GLY A 80 23.36 -49.43 9.74
C GLY A 80 24.13 -49.68 8.44
N LYS A 81 23.46 -49.75 7.28
CA LYS A 81 24.12 -49.87 5.97
C LYS A 81 24.10 -48.53 5.24
N LYS A 82 25.24 -48.12 4.69
CA LYS A 82 25.34 -46.96 3.80
C LYS A 82 24.85 -47.40 2.41
N ARG A 83 23.80 -46.75 1.91
CA ARG A 83 23.29 -46.97 0.56
C ARG A 83 23.42 -45.66 -0.22
N VAL A 84 23.99 -45.74 -1.40
CA VAL A 84 23.91 -44.64 -2.38
C VAL A 84 22.52 -44.67 -2.99
N VAL A 85 21.78 -43.57 -2.89
CA VAL A 85 20.43 -43.44 -3.40
C VAL A 85 20.41 -42.34 -4.46
N CYS A 86 20.13 -42.73 -5.70
CA CYS A 86 19.89 -41.83 -6.83
C CYS A 86 18.38 -41.71 -7.06
N ASP A 87 17.76 -40.68 -6.48
CA ASP A 87 16.30 -40.46 -6.54
C ASP A 87 15.87 -39.56 -7.71
N VAL A 88 16.74 -39.35 -8.71
CA VAL A 88 16.44 -38.50 -9.88
C VAL A 88 16.02 -39.38 -11.06
N PRO A 89 14.74 -39.36 -11.48
CA PRO A 89 14.31 -40.07 -12.68
C PRO A 89 14.78 -39.33 -13.92
N LEU A 90 15.44 -40.05 -14.84
CA LEU A 90 15.95 -39.53 -16.10
C LEU A 90 15.22 -40.17 -17.27
N PHE A 91 14.88 -39.36 -18.25
CA PHE A 91 14.23 -39.80 -19.48
C PHE A 91 14.89 -39.15 -20.68
N PHE A 92 15.13 -39.96 -21.71
CA PHE A 92 15.81 -39.53 -22.93
C PHE A 92 15.06 -40.03 -24.14
N ASP A 93 15.11 -39.27 -25.22
CA ASP A 93 14.77 -39.82 -26.53
C ASP A 93 15.88 -40.76 -27.00
N ILE A 94 15.48 -41.82 -27.68
CA ILE A 94 16.39 -42.76 -28.33
C ILE A 94 16.44 -42.51 -29.84
N SER A 95 17.53 -42.94 -30.48
CA SER A 95 17.76 -42.68 -31.91
C SER A 95 16.65 -43.27 -32.81
N ASP A 96 16.03 -44.37 -32.38
CA ASP A 96 14.90 -45.01 -33.05
C ASP A 96 13.53 -44.56 -32.49
N TRP A 97 13.46 -43.38 -31.86
CA TRP A 97 12.19 -42.76 -31.42
C TRP A 97 11.07 -42.75 -32.50
N PRO A 98 11.33 -42.72 -33.84
CA PRO A 98 10.25 -42.77 -34.83
C PRO A 98 9.40 -44.04 -34.79
N ARG A 99 9.86 -45.09 -34.08
CA ARG A 99 9.12 -46.34 -33.88
C ARG A 99 8.09 -46.27 -32.76
N PHE A 100 8.06 -45.16 -32.01
CA PHE A 100 7.18 -44.96 -30.87
C PHE A 100 6.14 -43.89 -31.18
N SER A 101 5.02 -43.92 -30.46
CA SER A 101 3.90 -43.01 -30.69
C SER A 101 4.22 -41.55 -30.37
N CYS A 102 5.18 -41.31 -29.47
CA CYS A 102 5.59 -39.97 -29.07
C CYS A 102 7.04 -39.98 -28.55
N ARG A 103 7.73 -38.85 -28.69
CA ARG A 103 9.01 -38.59 -28.03
C ARG A 103 8.79 -38.27 -26.55
N VAL A 104 9.76 -38.58 -25.71
CA VAL A 104 9.81 -38.09 -24.32
C VAL A 104 9.86 -36.57 -24.29
N ALA A 105 10.55 -35.94 -25.26
CA ALA A 105 10.62 -34.48 -25.39
C ALA A 105 9.30 -33.81 -25.83
N ASP A 106 8.27 -34.58 -26.19
CA ASP A 106 6.96 -34.02 -26.55
C ASP A 106 6.32 -33.32 -25.33
N PRO A 107 5.79 -32.08 -25.47
CA PRO A 107 5.16 -31.35 -24.36
C PRO A 107 4.04 -32.12 -23.65
N SER A 108 3.34 -33.02 -24.36
CA SER A 108 2.29 -33.86 -23.79
C SER A 108 2.84 -34.87 -22.76
N MET A 109 4.04 -35.39 -22.98
CA MET A 109 4.71 -36.34 -22.08
C MET A 109 5.16 -35.69 -20.78
N GLY A 110 5.53 -34.41 -20.79
CA GLY A 110 5.93 -33.68 -19.58
C GLY A 110 4.84 -33.64 -18.50
N LYS A 111 3.59 -33.33 -18.89
CA LYS A 111 2.43 -33.35 -17.97
C LYS A 111 2.14 -34.75 -17.46
N LEU A 112 2.22 -35.74 -18.34
CA LEU A 112 1.85 -37.12 -18.09
C LEU A 112 2.84 -37.80 -17.14
N VAL A 113 4.14 -37.65 -17.40
CA VAL A 113 5.22 -38.10 -16.52
C VAL A 113 5.17 -37.37 -15.17
N GLY A 114 4.93 -36.05 -15.18
CA GLY A 114 4.77 -35.25 -13.96
C GLY A 114 3.64 -35.71 -13.05
N ALA A 115 2.50 -36.12 -13.62
CA ALA A 115 1.35 -36.63 -12.86
C ALA A 115 1.62 -38.01 -12.21
N HIS A 116 2.47 -38.84 -12.83
CA HIS A 116 2.71 -40.22 -12.37
C HIS A 116 3.99 -40.42 -11.55
N LEU A 117 4.93 -39.48 -11.60
CA LEU A 117 6.16 -39.49 -10.80
C LEU A 117 5.93 -39.50 -9.26
N PRO A 118 4.92 -38.78 -8.70
CA PRO A 118 4.64 -38.79 -7.26
C PRO A 118 3.92 -40.04 -6.76
N ALA A 119 3.36 -40.87 -7.64
CA ALA A 119 2.43 -41.95 -7.31
C ALA A 119 3.04 -43.14 -6.53
N GLY A 120 4.33 -43.08 -6.20
CA GLY A 120 5.02 -44.02 -5.30
C GLY A 120 5.06 -43.60 -3.82
N GLN A 121 4.53 -42.43 -3.45
CA GLN A 121 4.24 -42.13 -2.03
C GLN A 121 3.08 -43.02 -1.58
N GLN A 122 3.20 -43.61 -0.38
CA GLN A 122 2.23 -44.50 0.26
C GLN A 122 0.79 -44.16 -0.13
N ALA A 123 -0.02 -45.18 -0.47
CA ALA A 123 -1.45 -45.03 -0.74
C ALA A 123 -2.06 -44.09 0.31
N GLY A 124 -2.30 -42.85 -0.10
CA GLY A 124 -2.53 -41.78 0.85
C GLY A 124 -3.80 -42.02 1.64
N VAL A 125 -3.85 -41.52 2.87
CA VAL A 125 -5.00 -41.71 3.76
C VAL A 125 -6.23 -41.10 3.09
N GLN A 126 -7.22 -41.93 2.78
CA GLN A 126 -8.49 -41.48 2.22
C GLN A 126 -9.36 -40.89 3.33
N GLY A 127 -9.91 -39.71 3.11
CA GLY A 127 -10.81 -39.05 4.04
C GLY A 127 -11.62 -37.95 3.36
N ILE A 128 -12.54 -37.35 4.09
CA ILE A 128 -13.33 -36.21 3.59
C ILE A 128 -12.47 -34.96 3.70
N SER A 129 -12.23 -34.29 2.57
CA SER A 129 -11.53 -33.01 2.50
C SER A 129 -12.39 -31.91 3.12
N ALA A 130 -11.88 -31.22 4.13
CA ALA A 130 -12.56 -30.12 4.81
C ALA A 130 -12.77 -28.90 3.91
N LEU A 131 -11.92 -28.70 2.90
CA LEU A 131 -12.02 -27.61 1.95
C LEU A 131 -13.06 -27.86 0.85
N GLU A 132 -13.31 -29.13 0.50
CA GLU A 132 -14.13 -29.48 -0.67
C GLU A 132 -15.37 -30.32 -0.32
N GLY A 133 -15.45 -30.89 0.89
CA GLY A 133 -16.54 -31.76 1.33
C GLY A 133 -16.57 -33.15 0.67
N VAL A 134 -15.57 -33.50 -0.14
CA VAL A 134 -15.53 -34.77 -0.90
C VAL A 134 -14.42 -35.70 -0.41
N ARG A 135 -14.63 -37.01 -0.60
CA ARG A 135 -13.68 -38.05 -0.20
C ARG A 135 -12.51 -38.12 -1.18
N LYS A 136 -11.30 -37.82 -0.70
CA LYS A 136 -10.05 -37.77 -1.48
C LYS A 136 -8.86 -38.21 -0.63
N VAL A 137 -7.70 -38.31 -1.28
CA VAL A 137 -6.41 -38.48 -0.59
C VAL A 137 -6.09 -37.22 0.20
N LEU A 138 -5.94 -37.37 1.53
CA LEU A 138 -5.62 -36.27 2.43
C LEU A 138 -4.14 -35.90 2.38
N HIS A 139 -3.87 -34.61 2.53
CA HIS A 139 -2.54 -34.07 2.77
C HIS A 139 -2.09 -34.43 4.19
N LEU A 140 -0.88 -34.97 4.32
CA LEU A 140 -0.26 -35.31 5.60
C LEU A 140 0.92 -34.38 5.88
N GLY A 141 1.06 -33.97 7.13
CA GLY A 141 2.05 -32.99 7.57
C GLY A 141 1.64 -31.52 7.35
N PRO A 142 2.59 -30.59 7.49
CA PRO A 142 2.36 -29.16 7.30
C PRO A 142 2.06 -28.82 5.85
N TYR A 143 1.33 -27.72 5.61
CA TYR A 143 1.09 -27.20 4.26
C TYR A 143 2.35 -26.52 3.75
N PRO A 144 2.42 -26.24 2.42
CA PRO A 144 3.49 -25.43 1.86
C PRO A 144 3.64 -24.08 2.58
N ASP A 145 4.89 -23.62 2.66
CA ASP A 145 5.32 -22.38 3.29
C ASP A 145 5.84 -21.37 2.25
N PRO A 146 4.95 -20.79 1.41
CA PRO A 146 5.36 -19.86 0.37
C PRO A 146 6.07 -18.64 0.96
N THR A 147 7.09 -18.17 0.25
CA THR A 147 7.66 -16.84 0.48
C THR A 147 6.82 -15.83 -0.27
N LEU A 148 6.06 -15.03 0.48
CA LEU A 148 5.18 -14.01 -0.06
C LEU A 148 5.91 -12.66 -0.12
N PRO A 149 5.68 -11.84 -1.16
CA PRO A 149 6.14 -10.46 -1.17
C PRO A 149 5.63 -9.69 0.05
N ALA A 150 6.38 -8.68 0.49
CA ALA A 150 6.10 -7.83 1.67
C ALA A 150 6.12 -8.54 3.04
N VAL A 151 5.59 -9.76 3.18
CA VAL A 151 5.40 -10.44 4.47
C VAL A 151 6.37 -11.62 4.72
N GLY A 152 7.16 -12.01 3.72
CA GLY A 152 8.17 -13.08 3.84
C GLY A 152 7.55 -14.48 3.87
N ILE A 153 8.22 -15.41 4.57
CA ILE A 153 7.75 -16.81 4.68
C ILE A 153 6.39 -16.83 5.40
N ALA A 154 5.37 -17.39 4.77
CA ALA A 154 4.05 -17.56 5.36
C ALA A 154 3.68 -19.05 5.40
N TYR A 155 3.23 -19.52 6.56
CA TYR A 155 2.74 -20.89 6.71
C TYR A 155 1.24 -20.91 6.43
N LEU A 156 0.83 -21.53 5.32
CA LEU A 156 -0.59 -21.60 4.95
C LEU A 156 -1.42 -22.31 6.01
N PHE A 157 -0.89 -23.41 6.53
CA PHE A 157 -1.42 -24.13 7.67
C PHE A 157 -0.33 -25.03 8.25
N SER A 158 -0.09 -24.95 9.56
CA SER A 158 0.85 -25.84 10.24
C SER A 158 0.39 -26.05 11.68
N MET A 159 0.33 -27.30 12.09
CA MET A 159 0.03 -27.70 13.47
C MET A 159 1.06 -28.72 13.91
N ASN A 160 1.84 -28.38 14.93
CA ASN A 160 2.89 -29.23 15.44
C ASN A 160 2.29 -30.36 16.28
N GLU A 161 2.52 -31.60 15.86
CA GLU A 161 2.00 -32.80 16.52
C GLU A 161 2.61 -33.05 17.90
N ASN A 162 3.74 -32.41 18.21
CA ASN A 162 4.44 -32.57 19.49
C ASN A 162 3.90 -31.64 20.60
N ILE A 163 2.82 -30.90 20.36
CA ILE A 163 2.22 -29.99 21.36
C ILE A 163 1.08 -30.73 22.08
N PRO A 164 1.25 -31.15 23.35
CA PRO A 164 0.33 -32.10 24.01
C PRO A 164 -1.09 -31.57 24.24
N CYS A 165 -1.31 -30.24 24.20
CA CYS A 165 -2.62 -29.67 24.50
C CYS A 165 -3.70 -30.04 23.46
N HIS A 166 -3.31 -30.44 22.25
CA HIS A 166 -4.23 -30.88 21.21
C HIS A 166 -4.60 -32.37 21.29
N ASP A 167 -3.80 -33.17 22.01
CA ASP A 167 -4.02 -34.61 22.17
C ASP A 167 -5.35 -34.92 22.85
N ARG A 168 -5.75 -34.06 23.80
CA ARG A 168 -7.02 -34.16 24.51
C ARG A 168 -8.22 -34.25 23.57
N TYR A 169 -8.18 -33.55 22.44
CA TYR A 169 -9.28 -33.50 21.48
C TYR A 169 -9.12 -34.50 20.33
N ARG A 170 -8.01 -35.25 20.27
CA ARG A 170 -7.64 -36.12 19.14
C ARG A 170 -7.55 -35.39 17.79
N LEU A 171 -7.45 -34.06 17.84
CA LEU A 171 -7.35 -33.17 16.68
C LEU A 171 -5.92 -32.63 16.60
N ILE A 172 -5.01 -33.50 16.16
CA ILE A 172 -3.56 -33.25 16.14
C ILE A 172 -3.06 -33.28 14.70
N GLY A 173 -2.07 -32.45 14.37
CA GLY A 173 -1.42 -32.46 13.06
C GLY A 173 -2.41 -32.26 11.93
N SER A 174 -2.36 -33.12 10.91
CA SER A 174 -3.26 -33.06 9.76
C SER A 174 -4.72 -33.41 10.09
N LYS A 175 -4.99 -34.06 11.24
CA LYS A 175 -6.35 -34.48 11.62
C LYS A 175 -7.23 -33.32 12.10
N ILE A 176 -6.64 -32.21 12.51
CA ILE A 176 -7.38 -31.03 12.97
C ILE A 176 -8.12 -30.33 11.81
N PHE A 177 -7.54 -30.39 10.60
CA PHE A 177 -8.07 -29.76 9.40
C PHE A 177 -7.74 -30.65 8.19
N PRO A 178 -8.43 -31.79 8.03
CA PRO A 178 -8.09 -32.77 7.02
C PRO A 178 -8.45 -32.23 5.64
N SER A 179 -7.46 -31.83 4.83
CA SER A 179 -7.70 -31.36 3.46
C SER A 179 -7.08 -32.27 2.42
N SER A 180 -7.66 -32.32 1.22
CA SER A 180 -7.08 -33.09 0.13
C SER A 180 -5.74 -32.50 -0.33
N ARG A 181 -4.85 -33.37 -0.83
CA ARG A 181 -3.58 -32.95 -1.42
C ARG A 181 -3.80 -31.95 -2.56
N ASP A 182 -4.75 -32.24 -3.45
CA ASP A 182 -5.08 -31.40 -4.61
C ASP A 182 -5.54 -30.00 -4.18
N ALA A 183 -6.38 -29.89 -3.14
CA ALA A 183 -6.85 -28.59 -2.64
C ALA A 183 -5.71 -27.76 -2.03
N VAL A 184 -4.80 -28.40 -1.29
CA VAL A 184 -3.62 -27.74 -0.72
C VAL A 184 -2.69 -27.24 -1.83
N GLU A 185 -2.42 -28.08 -2.83
CA GLU A 185 -1.60 -27.71 -3.98
C GLU A 185 -2.26 -26.60 -4.83
N ALA A 186 -3.57 -26.65 -5.02
CA ALA A 186 -4.34 -25.62 -5.74
C ALA A 186 -4.32 -24.27 -5.00
N ALA A 187 -4.55 -24.25 -3.69
CA ALA A 187 -4.51 -23.03 -2.88
C ALA A 187 -3.10 -22.41 -2.89
N HIS A 188 -2.06 -23.23 -2.74
CA HIS A 188 -0.68 -22.78 -2.83
C HIS A 188 -0.34 -22.24 -4.23
N GLY A 189 -0.77 -22.93 -5.29
CA GLY A 189 -0.59 -22.51 -6.68
C GLY A 189 -1.28 -21.18 -6.98
N ALA A 190 -2.53 -21.03 -6.57
CA ALA A 190 -3.31 -19.80 -6.73
C ALA A 190 -2.63 -18.62 -6.02
N LEU A 191 -2.16 -18.82 -4.78
CA LEU A 191 -1.47 -17.76 -4.05
C LEU A 191 -0.15 -17.36 -4.74
N ARG A 192 0.65 -18.34 -5.18
CA ARG A 192 1.90 -18.06 -5.93
C ARG A 192 1.64 -17.32 -7.23
N TRP A 193 0.57 -17.68 -7.92
CA TRP A 193 0.16 -17.02 -9.14
C TRP A 193 -0.27 -15.58 -8.87
N CYS A 194 -1.10 -15.34 -7.84
CA CYS A 194 -1.56 -14.00 -7.46
C CYS A 194 -0.42 -13.05 -7.10
N VAL A 195 0.69 -13.57 -6.54
CA VAL A 195 1.84 -12.78 -6.06
C VAL A 195 3.05 -12.80 -6.99
N ALA A 196 2.89 -13.30 -8.22
CA ALA A 196 3.95 -13.30 -9.22
C ALA A 196 4.38 -11.85 -9.58
N GLU A 197 5.68 -11.63 -9.82
CA GLU A 197 6.24 -10.27 -9.97
C GLU A 197 5.60 -9.50 -11.13
N GLU A 198 5.32 -10.18 -12.25
CA GLU A 198 4.63 -9.63 -13.43
C GLU A 198 3.17 -9.23 -13.18
N ARG A 199 2.61 -9.61 -12.02
CA ARG A 199 1.27 -9.24 -11.55
C ARG A 199 1.26 -8.21 -10.44
N LYS A 200 2.42 -7.64 -10.08
CA LYS A 200 2.49 -6.52 -9.14
C LYS A 200 1.70 -5.31 -9.69
N GLY A 201 0.90 -4.68 -8.84
CA GLY A 201 -0.07 -3.64 -9.23
C GLY A 201 -1.36 -4.17 -9.90
N LYS A 202 -1.32 -5.39 -10.46
CA LYS A 202 -2.49 -6.10 -11.00
C LYS A 202 -3.25 -6.83 -9.91
N THR A 203 -2.69 -7.95 -9.45
CA THR A 203 -3.34 -8.77 -8.42
C THR A 203 -2.78 -8.58 -7.03
N TRP A 204 -1.61 -7.97 -6.88
CA TRP A 204 -1.03 -7.76 -5.56
C TRP A 204 -0.23 -6.48 -5.45
N GLN A 205 -0.11 -5.97 -4.22
CA GLN A 205 0.82 -4.89 -3.87
C GLN A 205 1.15 -4.92 -2.38
N GLY A 206 2.30 -4.35 -2.00
CA GLY A 206 2.62 -4.08 -0.60
C GLY A 206 1.85 -2.87 -0.09
N VAL A 207 1.30 -2.96 1.12
CA VAL A 207 0.62 -1.85 1.81
C VAL A 207 1.19 -1.71 3.22
N PRO A 208 1.34 -0.50 3.77
CA PRO A 208 1.82 -0.34 5.13
C PRO A 208 0.77 -0.84 6.12
N ASN A 209 1.22 -1.30 7.28
CA ASN A 209 0.35 -1.60 8.40
C ASN A 209 0.45 -0.54 9.51
N ALA A 210 -0.36 -0.70 10.57
CA ALA A 210 -0.40 0.24 11.69
C ALA A 210 0.95 0.35 12.44
N LYS A 211 1.81 -0.68 12.34
CA LYS A 211 3.13 -0.76 12.98
C LYS A 211 4.28 -0.29 12.07
N ARG A 212 3.98 0.29 10.90
CA ARG A 212 4.97 0.72 9.88
C ARG A 212 5.72 -0.41 9.19
N GLU A 213 5.25 -1.64 9.34
CA GLU A 213 5.71 -2.78 8.54
C GLU A 213 4.87 -2.88 7.25
N GLN A 214 5.18 -3.87 6.41
CA GLN A 214 4.44 -4.12 5.17
C GLN A 214 3.51 -5.32 5.33
N ASP A 215 2.27 -5.15 4.93
CA ASP A 215 1.29 -6.20 4.68
C ASP A 215 1.19 -6.44 3.16
N LEU A 216 0.66 -7.59 2.77
CA LEU A 216 0.43 -7.96 1.38
C LEU A 216 -1.05 -7.82 1.05
N LEU A 217 -1.39 -6.91 0.15
CA LEU A 217 -2.72 -6.78 -0.44
C LEU A 217 -2.82 -7.65 -1.69
N ILE A 218 -3.92 -8.39 -1.82
CA ILE A 218 -4.30 -9.13 -3.01
C ILE A 218 -5.69 -8.69 -3.45
N ALA A 219 -5.85 -8.39 -4.75
CA ALA A 219 -7.11 -8.00 -5.36
C ALA A 219 -7.31 -8.75 -6.69
N TYR A 220 -8.47 -9.36 -6.91
CA TYR A 220 -8.76 -10.09 -8.16
C TYR A 220 -10.26 -10.06 -8.49
N LEU A 221 -10.59 -10.15 -9.78
CA LEU A 221 -11.96 -10.32 -10.24
C LEU A 221 -12.38 -11.78 -10.06
N GLU A 222 -13.57 -12.02 -9.51
CA GLU A 222 -14.06 -13.37 -9.24
C GLU A 222 -14.28 -14.17 -10.53
N GLU A 223 -14.87 -13.54 -11.54
CA GLU A 223 -15.24 -14.20 -12.80
C GLU A 223 -14.08 -14.28 -13.79
N LYS A 224 -13.07 -13.40 -13.64
CA LYS A 224 -11.92 -13.30 -14.53
C LYS A 224 -10.64 -13.02 -13.74
N PRO A 225 -10.17 -13.95 -12.89
CA PRO A 225 -9.01 -13.70 -12.04
C PRO A 225 -7.77 -13.34 -12.86
N GLU A 226 -7.61 -13.94 -14.04
CA GLU A 226 -6.45 -13.82 -14.94
C GLU A 226 -6.27 -12.46 -15.61
N ASN A 227 -7.27 -11.58 -15.54
CA ASN A 227 -7.26 -10.27 -16.18
C ASN A 227 -5.99 -9.46 -15.88
N ALA A 228 -5.67 -8.53 -16.78
CA ALA A 228 -4.48 -7.68 -16.69
C ALA A 228 -4.74 -6.30 -16.06
N ILE A 229 -5.95 -6.05 -15.54
CA ILE A 229 -6.34 -4.77 -14.96
C ILE A 229 -5.51 -4.54 -13.68
N GLU A 230 -5.04 -3.31 -13.48
CA GLU A 230 -4.30 -2.90 -12.30
C GLU A 230 -5.21 -2.73 -11.06
N LEU A 231 -5.85 -3.81 -10.62
CA LEU A 231 -6.82 -3.80 -9.51
C LEU A 231 -6.16 -3.44 -8.18
N ALA A 232 -4.99 -4.01 -7.88
CA ALA A 232 -4.28 -3.72 -6.63
C ALA A 232 -3.91 -2.23 -6.52
N SER A 233 -3.56 -1.58 -7.64
CA SER A 233 -3.28 -0.14 -7.72
C SER A 233 -4.48 0.74 -7.31
N VAL A 234 -5.72 0.25 -7.35
CA VAL A 234 -6.90 1.00 -6.88
C VAL A 234 -6.93 1.11 -5.36
N PHE A 235 -6.47 0.06 -4.67
CA PHE A 235 -6.59 -0.10 -3.23
C PHE A 235 -5.30 0.29 -2.47
N ALA A 236 -4.19 0.53 -3.18
CA ALA A 236 -2.87 0.84 -2.63
C ALA A 236 -2.28 2.13 -3.22
N ALA A 237 -1.17 2.62 -2.64
CA ALA A 237 -0.39 3.69 -3.27
C ALA A 237 0.34 3.15 -4.50
N PRO A 238 0.44 3.90 -5.61
CA PRO A 238 1.21 3.47 -6.76
C PRO A 238 2.71 3.36 -6.44
N ASP A 239 3.38 2.39 -7.05
CA ASP A 239 4.84 2.43 -7.18
C ASP A 239 5.18 3.48 -8.25
N VAL A 240 5.70 4.63 -7.82
CA VAL A 240 5.92 5.79 -8.70
C VAL A 240 7.35 5.84 -9.20
N LYS A 241 7.51 6.21 -10.48
CA LYS A 241 8.81 6.57 -11.05
C LYS A 241 9.21 7.96 -10.53
N GLU A 242 10.50 8.27 -10.53
CA GLU A 242 11.06 9.56 -10.06
C GLU A 242 10.56 10.84 -10.77
N SER A 243 9.55 10.76 -11.65
CA SER A 243 9.05 11.89 -12.46
C SER A 243 7.61 12.31 -12.17
N GLU A 244 6.89 11.62 -11.28
CA GLU A 244 5.48 11.90 -10.99
C GLU A 244 5.25 11.95 -9.46
N THR A 245 4.22 12.67 -9.00
CA THR A 245 3.80 12.61 -7.61
C THR A 245 2.92 11.39 -7.36
N ASP A 246 2.98 10.80 -6.17
CA ASP A 246 2.16 9.63 -5.77
C ASP A 246 0.67 9.84 -6.05
N GLU A 247 0.15 11.04 -5.85
CA GLU A 247 -1.26 11.37 -6.01
C GLU A 247 -1.67 11.48 -7.48
N ALA A 248 -0.84 12.09 -8.33
CA ALA A 248 -1.09 12.17 -9.76
C ALA A 248 -1.06 10.77 -10.39
N ALA A 249 -0.06 9.97 -10.01
CA ALA A 249 0.03 8.57 -10.41
C ALA A 249 -1.20 7.77 -9.93
N TYR A 250 -1.67 8.02 -8.71
CA TYR A 250 -2.85 7.34 -8.17
C TYR A 250 -4.12 7.71 -8.95
N GLU A 251 -4.34 9.01 -9.24
CA GLU A 251 -5.48 9.46 -10.04
C GLU A 251 -5.45 8.91 -11.47
N SER A 252 -4.27 8.76 -12.06
CA SER A 252 -4.08 8.20 -13.40
C SER A 252 -4.40 6.70 -13.42
N LYS A 253 -3.80 5.93 -12.50
CA LYS A 253 -4.01 4.48 -12.41
C LYS A 253 -5.43 4.11 -12.06
N THR A 254 -6.04 4.78 -11.09
CA THR A 254 -7.43 4.50 -10.69
C THR A 254 -8.41 4.79 -11.82
N ARG A 255 -8.17 5.84 -12.62
CA ARG A 255 -8.95 6.13 -13.82
C ARG A 255 -8.80 5.03 -14.86
N THR A 256 -7.57 4.68 -15.22
CA THR A 256 -7.29 3.61 -16.20
C THR A 256 -7.91 2.29 -15.78
N ALA A 257 -7.78 1.90 -14.50
CA ALA A 257 -8.39 0.68 -13.98
C ALA A 257 -9.93 0.73 -14.03
N CYS A 258 -10.54 1.87 -13.66
CA CYS A 258 -11.99 2.04 -13.75
C CYS A 258 -12.52 2.01 -15.19
N ASP A 259 -11.79 2.57 -16.14
CA ASP A 259 -12.18 2.55 -17.55
C ASP A 259 -12.01 1.14 -18.15
N ALA A 260 -10.95 0.43 -17.77
CA ALA A 260 -10.76 -0.99 -18.14
C ALA A 260 -11.88 -1.87 -17.58
N LEU A 261 -12.28 -1.67 -16.31
CA LEU A 261 -13.39 -2.41 -15.69
C LEU A 261 -14.72 -2.22 -16.42
N ARG A 262 -15.00 -1.02 -16.98
CA ARG A 262 -16.22 -0.77 -17.78
C ARG A 262 -16.15 -1.39 -19.17
N GLY A 263 -14.96 -1.46 -19.75
CA GLY A 263 -14.75 -1.95 -21.11
C GLY A 263 -14.55 -3.46 -21.23
N GLU A 264 -14.33 -4.17 -20.11
CA GLU A 264 -13.98 -5.58 -20.11
C GLU A 264 -15.19 -6.47 -20.47
N PRO A 265 -15.15 -7.22 -21.59
CA PRO A 265 -16.28 -8.01 -22.04
C PRO A 265 -16.67 -9.10 -21.04
N GLY A 266 -17.95 -9.27 -20.73
CA GLY A 266 -18.43 -10.32 -19.82
C GLY A 266 -18.36 -9.96 -18.34
N LEU A 267 -17.90 -8.75 -17.98
CA LEU A 267 -18.12 -8.17 -16.67
C LEU A 267 -19.34 -7.25 -16.69
N ASN A 268 -19.97 -7.06 -15.54
CA ASN A 268 -21.06 -6.11 -15.36
C ASN A 268 -20.95 -5.37 -14.02
N ASP A 269 -21.83 -4.42 -13.77
CA ASP A 269 -21.84 -3.60 -12.55
C ASP A 269 -21.88 -4.40 -11.24
N SER A 270 -22.44 -5.61 -11.26
CA SER A 270 -22.54 -6.51 -10.09
C SER A 270 -21.39 -7.49 -9.96
N SER A 271 -20.49 -7.58 -10.95
CA SER A 271 -19.28 -8.40 -10.86
C SER A 271 -18.41 -7.96 -9.70
N GLN A 272 -17.72 -8.91 -9.07
CA GLN A 272 -17.07 -8.72 -7.78
C GLN A 272 -15.54 -8.70 -7.91
N VAL A 273 -14.94 -7.70 -7.26
CA VAL A 273 -13.50 -7.67 -6.98
C VAL A 273 -13.30 -8.11 -5.54
N ASN A 274 -12.67 -9.26 -5.37
CA ASN A 274 -12.27 -9.79 -4.07
C ASN A 274 -10.97 -9.13 -3.64
N VAL A 275 -10.94 -8.60 -2.42
CA VAL A 275 -9.80 -7.92 -1.81
C VAL A 275 -9.52 -8.55 -0.46
N PHE A 276 -8.27 -8.96 -0.24
CA PHE A 276 -7.83 -9.40 1.07
C PHE A 276 -6.40 -8.95 1.37
N VAL A 277 -6.09 -8.83 2.66
CA VAL A 277 -4.80 -8.34 3.14
C VAL A 277 -4.23 -9.35 4.12
N ILE A 278 -3.01 -9.81 3.85
CA ILE A 278 -2.24 -10.71 4.71
C ILE A 278 -1.24 -9.87 5.50
N SER A 279 -1.27 -10.01 6.82
CA SER A 279 -0.33 -9.36 7.73
C SER A 279 0.53 -10.40 8.44
N LYS A 280 1.80 -10.05 8.67
CA LYS A 280 2.73 -10.85 9.47
C LYS A 280 2.53 -10.52 10.95
N VAL A 281 2.13 -11.52 11.74
CA VAL A 281 1.93 -11.33 13.20
C VAL A 281 3.24 -11.51 13.95
N ASP A 282 3.99 -12.55 13.55
CA ASP A 282 5.32 -12.91 14.06
C ASP A 282 6.01 -13.83 13.03
N PRO A 283 7.29 -14.23 13.21
CA PRO A 283 8.02 -15.05 12.25
C PRO A 283 7.31 -16.35 11.84
N GLY A 284 6.50 -16.94 12.71
CA GLY A 284 5.80 -18.20 12.48
C GLY A 284 4.35 -18.05 12.02
N ARG A 285 3.75 -16.85 12.08
CA ARG A 285 2.31 -16.67 11.80
C ARG A 285 2.02 -15.50 10.88
N ALA A 286 1.22 -15.76 9.85
CA ALA A 286 0.60 -14.76 9.01
C ALA A 286 -0.93 -14.91 9.12
N GLN A 287 -1.66 -13.80 9.05
CA GLN A 287 -3.12 -13.79 9.18
C GLN A 287 -3.77 -12.90 8.14
N VAL A 288 -5.00 -13.22 7.76
CA VAL A 288 -5.83 -12.36 6.93
C VAL A 288 -6.49 -11.31 7.83
N VAL A 289 -6.11 -10.04 7.67
CA VAL A 289 -6.63 -8.91 8.49
C VAL A 289 -7.81 -8.19 7.82
N LEU A 290 -7.94 -8.36 6.51
CA LEU A 290 -9.05 -7.88 5.70
C LEU A 290 -9.43 -8.96 4.70
N SER A 291 -10.73 -9.20 4.53
CA SER A 291 -11.30 -9.98 3.43
C SER A 291 -12.66 -9.37 3.13
N SER A 292 -12.85 -8.92 1.89
CA SER A 292 -14.06 -8.24 1.44
C SER A 292 -14.21 -8.40 -0.08
N ALA A 293 -15.45 -8.31 -0.55
CA ALA A 293 -15.77 -8.26 -1.98
C ALA A 293 -16.49 -6.94 -2.26
N PHE A 294 -16.11 -6.27 -3.34
CA PHE A 294 -16.72 -5.02 -3.78
C PHE A 294 -17.18 -5.15 -5.22
N SER A 295 -18.40 -4.69 -5.50
CA SER A 295 -18.89 -4.65 -6.88
C SER A 295 -18.13 -3.63 -7.71
N ILE A 296 -18.01 -3.89 -9.02
CA ILE A 296 -17.43 -2.93 -9.98
C ILE A 296 -18.12 -1.57 -9.88
N LYS A 297 -19.46 -1.56 -9.76
CA LYS A 297 -20.24 -0.33 -9.56
C LYS A 297 -19.79 0.44 -8.32
N ASN A 298 -19.61 -0.25 -7.19
CA ASN A 298 -19.18 0.40 -5.94
C ASN A 298 -17.78 1.01 -6.09
N ILE A 299 -16.83 0.28 -6.67
CA ILE A 299 -15.46 0.75 -6.87
C ILE A 299 -15.44 2.00 -7.75
N ILE A 300 -16.11 1.96 -8.90
CA ILE A 300 -16.15 3.08 -9.85
C ILE A 300 -16.77 4.32 -9.20
N GLN A 301 -17.87 4.15 -8.47
CA GLN A 301 -18.54 5.26 -7.81
C GLN A 301 -17.66 5.83 -6.70
N SER A 302 -17.05 4.97 -5.90
CA SER A 302 -16.18 5.34 -4.79
C SER A 302 -14.93 6.09 -5.26
N VAL A 303 -14.28 5.65 -6.34
CA VAL A 303 -13.12 6.37 -6.94
C VAL A 303 -13.52 7.77 -7.39
N LYS A 304 -14.66 7.92 -8.08
CA LYS A 304 -15.17 9.22 -8.53
C LYS A 304 -15.50 10.14 -7.34
N GLU A 305 -16.18 9.57 -6.34
CA GLU A 305 -16.57 10.31 -5.15
C GLU A 305 -15.34 10.73 -4.33
N TRP A 306 -14.35 9.84 -4.15
CA TRP A 306 -13.10 10.11 -3.44
C TRP A 306 -12.36 11.30 -4.04
N ARG A 307 -12.26 11.35 -5.37
CA ARG A 307 -11.66 12.49 -6.09
C ARG A 307 -12.46 13.78 -5.90
N THR A 308 -13.79 13.69 -5.90
CA THR A 308 -14.66 14.85 -5.66
C THR A 308 -14.51 15.36 -4.22
N ALA A 309 -14.46 14.44 -3.27
CA ALA A 309 -14.30 14.67 -1.85
C ALA A 309 -12.94 15.27 -1.51
N ALA A 310 -11.84 14.81 -2.13
CA ALA A 310 -10.52 15.42 -1.99
C ALA A 310 -10.49 16.89 -2.47
N ASN A 311 -11.33 17.22 -3.46
CA ASN A 311 -11.51 18.58 -3.98
C ASN A 311 -12.48 19.44 -3.16
N ASN A 312 -13.05 18.92 -2.08
CA ASN A 312 -13.90 19.63 -1.12
C ASN A 312 -13.06 20.49 -0.15
N ARG A 313 -12.10 21.25 -0.68
CA ARG A 313 -11.13 22.06 0.06
C ARG A 313 -11.10 23.51 -0.44
N PRO A 314 -10.61 24.47 0.37
CA PRO A 314 -10.33 25.82 -0.12
C PRO A 314 -9.10 25.83 -1.05
N ILE A 315 -8.84 26.98 -1.67
CA ILE A 315 -7.61 27.20 -2.43
C ILE A 315 -6.45 27.19 -1.46
N PHE A 316 -5.44 26.38 -1.78
CA PHE A 316 -4.21 26.28 -1.03
C PHE A 316 -3.15 25.66 -1.93
N SER A 317 -1.93 26.13 -1.78
CA SER A 317 -0.76 25.59 -2.49
C SER A 317 0.50 25.79 -1.66
N LEU A 318 1.50 24.95 -1.86
CA LEU A 318 2.80 25.15 -1.25
C LEU A 318 3.94 24.75 -2.18
N TRP A 319 5.14 25.17 -1.80
CA TRP A 319 6.36 24.86 -2.53
C TRP A 319 7.01 23.58 -2.00
N LEU A 320 7.24 22.64 -2.92
CA LEU A 320 8.08 21.47 -2.72
C LEU A 320 9.41 21.62 -3.47
N PRO A 321 10.52 21.06 -2.95
CA PRO A 321 11.73 20.95 -3.74
C PRO A 321 11.46 20.13 -5.01
N PRO A 322 12.21 20.38 -6.09
CA PRO A 322 12.11 19.59 -7.31
C PRO A 322 12.40 18.12 -7.01
N ILE A 323 11.81 17.22 -7.80
CA ILE A 323 12.09 15.79 -7.70
C ILE A 323 13.51 15.49 -8.20
N LYS A 324 13.98 16.20 -9.23
CA LYS A 324 15.36 16.09 -9.73
C LYS A 324 16.23 17.28 -9.34
N LYS A 325 17.47 16.97 -9.00
CA LYS A 325 18.48 18.00 -8.68
C LYS A 325 18.74 18.88 -9.92
N GLY A 326 18.53 20.19 -9.78
CA GLY A 326 18.73 21.18 -10.85
C GLY A 326 17.44 21.68 -11.52
N GLU A 327 16.28 21.11 -11.19
CA GLU A 327 14.98 21.60 -11.67
C GLU A 327 14.40 22.72 -10.77
N LYS A 328 13.38 23.42 -11.25
CA LYS A 328 12.69 24.48 -10.50
C LYS A 328 11.83 23.88 -9.38
N MET A 329 11.68 24.60 -8.28
CA MET A 329 10.74 24.23 -7.22
C MET A 329 9.33 24.01 -7.78
N LEU A 330 8.63 23.03 -7.23
CA LEU A 330 7.29 22.65 -7.66
C LEU A 330 6.28 23.36 -6.78
N HIS A 331 5.37 24.11 -7.40
CA HIS A 331 4.21 24.68 -6.74
C HIS A 331 3.07 23.68 -6.82
N VAL A 332 2.63 23.17 -5.67
CA VAL A 332 1.74 21.98 -5.60
C VAL A 332 0.51 22.29 -4.77
N GLU A 333 -0.66 21.93 -5.29
CA GLU A 333 -1.93 21.94 -4.59
C GLU A 333 -2.21 20.57 -3.93
N PRO A 334 -3.04 20.49 -2.88
CA PRO A 334 -3.46 19.20 -2.33
C PRO A 334 -4.13 18.36 -3.41
N MET A 335 -3.76 17.09 -3.54
CA MET A 335 -4.33 16.17 -4.53
C MET A 335 -5.06 15.01 -3.85
N CYS A 336 -5.70 14.15 -4.64
CA CYS A 336 -6.40 12.96 -4.16
C CYS A 336 -5.41 11.95 -3.55
N PRO A 337 -5.39 11.72 -2.23
CA PRO A 337 -4.48 10.79 -1.61
C PRO A 337 -4.94 9.34 -1.87
N SER A 338 -4.00 8.42 -2.08
CA SER A 338 -4.33 6.99 -2.06
C SER A 338 -4.75 6.55 -0.63
N PRO A 339 -5.48 5.44 -0.48
CA PRO A 339 -5.78 4.86 0.84
C PRO A 339 -4.53 4.68 1.72
N THR A 340 -3.42 4.31 1.08
CA THR A 340 -2.12 4.16 1.74
C THR A 340 -1.52 5.50 2.19
N ASN A 341 -1.65 6.59 1.42
CA ASN A 341 -1.21 7.92 1.86
C ASN A 341 -2.00 8.39 3.09
N VAL A 342 -3.31 8.11 3.11
CA VAL A 342 -4.16 8.38 4.28
C VAL A 342 -3.62 7.63 5.50
N MET A 343 -3.38 6.31 5.40
CA MET A 343 -2.82 5.53 6.51
C MET A 343 -1.50 6.10 7.05
N LYS A 344 -0.55 6.39 6.15
CA LYS A 344 0.79 6.91 6.52
C LYS A 344 0.70 8.24 7.25
N SER A 345 -0.26 9.10 6.88
CA SER A 345 -0.47 10.41 7.50
C SER A 345 -0.79 10.31 9.00
N PHE A 346 -1.40 9.20 9.44
CA PHE A 346 -1.77 8.98 10.84
C PHE A 346 -0.71 8.22 11.66
N GLN A 347 0.43 7.84 11.09
CA GLN A 347 1.49 7.15 11.85
C GLN A 347 2.28 8.10 12.77
N ASN A 348 2.00 9.39 12.73
CA ASN A 348 2.63 10.40 13.56
C ASN A 348 1.58 11.26 14.26
N GLN A 349 1.87 11.68 15.49
CA GLN A 349 1.18 12.77 16.15
C GLN A 349 2.10 13.98 16.20
N TRP A 350 1.69 15.05 15.52
CA TRP A 350 2.43 16.30 15.43
C TRP A 350 2.26 17.14 16.70
N ILE A 351 3.34 17.78 17.12
CA ILE A 351 3.41 18.62 18.32
C ILE A 351 4.27 19.86 18.04
N LYS A 352 4.23 20.85 18.95
CA LYS A 352 5.05 22.08 18.87
C LYS A 352 4.87 22.79 17.51
N ASN A 353 3.63 23.09 17.12
CA ASN A 353 3.32 23.71 15.83
C ASN A 353 3.83 22.89 14.62
N GLY A 354 3.83 21.56 14.72
CA GLY A 354 4.25 20.68 13.62
C GLY A 354 5.76 20.64 13.33
N LEU A 355 6.59 21.24 14.18
CA LEU A 355 8.05 21.17 14.03
C LEU A 355 8.63 19.86 14.60
N ASP A 356 7.86 19.17 15.42
CA ASP A 356 8.24 17.93 16.09
C ASP A 356 7.08 16.95 16.04
N LYS A 357 7.35 15.65 16.21
CA LYS A 357 6.35 14.59 16.11
C LYS A 357 6.69 13.41 16.98
N ARG A 358 5.65 12.69 17.40
CA ARG A 358 5.76 11.40 18.09
C ARG A 358 5.25 10.29 17.18
N ASP A 359 5.97 9.19 17.17
CA ASP A 359 5.55 7.99 16.49
C ASP A 359 4.38 7.36 17.26
N VAL A 360 3.31 7.05 16.54
CA VAL A 360 2.11 6.41 17.09
C VAL A 360 1.63 5.31 16.13
N PRO A 361 0.91 4.29 16.63
CA PRO A 361 0.27 3.32 15.74
C PRO A 361 -0.65 4.01 14.74
N GLY A 362 -0.50 3.67 13.46
CA GLY A 362 -1.36 4.18 12.39
C GLY A 362 -2.80 3.65 12.49
N VAL A 363 -3.67 4.14 11.61
CA VAL A 363 -5.02 3.58 11.44
C VAL A 363 -4.95 2.26 10.67
N ALA A 364 -5.83 1.32 10.99
CA ALA A 364 -5.94 0.09 10.20
C ALA A 364 -6.50 0.39 8.79
N LEU A 365 -6.00 -0.32 7.77
CA LEU A 365 -6.41 -0.14 6.38
C LEU A 365 -7.91 -0.36 6.17
N ARG A 366 -8.52 -1.27 6.93
CA ARG A 366 -9.96 -1.50 6.95
C ARG A 366 -10.75 -0.20 7.16
N HIS A 367 -10.36 0.64 8.12
CA HIS A 367 -11.06 1.89 8.38
C HIS A 367 -10.89 2.90 7.26
N VAL A 368 -9.77 2.87 6.53
CA VAL A 368 -9.62 3.71 5.34
C VAL A 368 -10.55 3.21 4.22
N TYR A 369 -10.72 1.89 4.09
CA TYR A 369 -11.70 1.33 3.15
C TYR A 369 -13.14 1.55 3.57
N ASP A 370 -13.45 1.55 4.86
CA ASP A 370 -14.78 1.94 5.36
C ASP A 370 -15.11 3.39 4.97
N LEU A 371 -14.13 4.30 4.99
CA LEU A 371 -14.28 5.67 4.52
C LEU A 371 -14.36 5.78 2.98
N PHE A 372 -13.57 4.97 2.28
CA PHE A 372 -13.41 5.03 0.82
C PHE A 372 -14.53 4.31 0.06
N LEU A 373 -14.82 3.06 0.43
CA LEU A 373 -15.67 2.09 -0.26
C LEU A 373 -16.92 1.68 0.54
N GLY A 374 -17.00 2.08 1.81
CA GLY A 374 -18.14 1.77 2.67
C GLY A 374 -19.43 2.40 2.17
N ASP A 375 -20.56 1.82 2.56
CA ASP A 375 -21.86 2.43 2.32
C ASP A 375 -21.98 3.80 3.02
N ALA A 376 -23.05 4.55 2.71
CA ALA A 376 -23.21 5.91 3.21
C ALA A 376 -23.15 6.02 4.75
N MET A 377 -23.70 5.05 5.49
CA MET A 377 -23.74 5.09 6.95
C MET A 377 -22.35 4.79 7.53
N ILE A 378 -21.70 3.73 7.05
CA ILE A 378 -20.35 3.35 7.45
C ILE A 378 -19.36 4.46 7.13
N ALA A 379 -19.44 5.04 5.94
CA ALA A 379 -18.58 6.12 5.51
C ALA A 379 -18.77 7.39 6.36
N GLN A 380 -20.01 7.73 6.73
CA GLN A 380 -20.29 8.88 7.61
C GLN A 380 -19.73 8.69 9.03
N GLN A 381 -19.98 7.53 9.64
CA GLN A 381 -19.44 7.23 10.98
C GLN A 381 -17.91 7.25 10.97
N THR A 382 -17.33 6.65 9.95
CA THR A 382 -15.87 6.62 9.76
C THR A 382 -15.32 8.02 9.50
N ALA A 383 -16.01 8.86 8.72
CA ALA A 383 -15.61 10.24 8.45
C ALA A 383 -15.54 11.07 9.73
N SER A 384 -16.50 10.93 10.65
CA SER A 384 -16.48 11.59 11.95
C SER A 384 -15.23 11.20 12.76
N ASN A 385 -14.90 9.90 12.81
CA ASN A 385 -13.70 9.41 13.49
C ASN A 385 -12.41 9.94 12.85
N PHE A 386 -12.32 9.95 11.52
CA PHE A 386 -11.16 10.49 10.80
C PHE A 386 -11.00 11.99 11.00
N LEU A 387 -12.10 12.74 11.13
CA LEU A 387 -12.07 14.18 11.39
C LEU A 387 -11.47 14.46 12.77
N SER A 388 -11.98 13.78 13.80
CA SER A 388 -11.48 13.87 15.18
C SER A 388 -10.00 13.51 15.26
N LEU A 389 -9.62 12.38 14.64
CA LEU A 389 -8.25 11.91 14.63
C LEU A 389 -7.31 12.85 13.86
N SER A 390 -7.77 13.44 12.75
CA SER A 390 -7.00 14.42 11.97
C SER A 390 -6.69 15.66 12.77
N LEU A 391 -7.68 16.18 13.49
CA LEU A 391 -7.49 17.33 14.37
C LEU A 391 -6.52 17.01 15.51
N GLN A 392 -6.63 15.83 16.11
CA GLN A 392 -5.75 15.40 17.21
C GLN A 392 -4.31 15.16 16.76
N ARG A 393 -4.09 14.53 15.59
CA ARG A 393 -2.76 14.09 15.16
C ARG A 393 -2.07 15.04 14.20
N ILE A 394 -2.83 15.71 13.32
CA ILE A 394 -2.31 16.52 12.21
C ILE A 394 -2.61 18.02 12.42
N GLY A 395 -3.61 18.37 13.25
CA GLY A 395 -4.05 19.76 13.46
C GLY A 395 -2.93 20.73 13.85
N GLU A 396 -2.04 20.34 14.78
CA GLU A 396 -0.87 21.14 15.18
C GLU A 396 0.07 21.44 13.99
N LEU A 397 0.23 20.49 13.07
CA LEU A 397 1.02 20.71 11.86
C LEU A 397 0.34 21.67 10.89
N LEU A 398 -0.97 21.50 10.68
CA LEU A 398 -1.73 22.39 9.79
C LEU A 398 -1.69 23.84 10.29
N VAL A 399 -1.93 24.04 11.58
CA VAL A 399 -1.91 25.36 12.23
C VAL A 399 -0.50 25.94 12.23
N GLY A 400 0.53 25.14 12.57
CA GLY A 400 1.91 25.61 12.60
C GLY A 400 2.45 25.99 11.24
N TYR A 401 2.21 25.14 10.22
CA TYR A 401 2.62 25.43 8.84
C TYR A 401 1.92 26.69 8.31
N SER A 402 0.60 26.79 8.52
CA SER A 402 -0.18 27.97 8.10
C SER A 402 0.30 29.24 8.77
N GLY A 403 0.62 29.22 10.07
CA GLY A 403 1.19 30.37 10.76
C GLY A 403 2.55 30.80 10.19
N ALA A 404 3.37 29.85 9.73
CA ALA A 404 4.62 30.15 9.01
C ALA A 404 4.35 30.74 7.61
N ASP A 405 3.33 30.23 6.92
CA ASP A 405 2.92 30.68 5.58
C ASP A 405 2.31 32.09 5.59
N HIS A 406 1.75 32.53 6.72
CA HIS A 406 1.23 33.88 6.92
C HIS A 406 2.30 34.95 7.20
N THR A 407 3.57 34.57 7.24
CA THR A 407 4.67 35.54 7.37
C THR A 407 4.95 36.24 6.04
N SER A 408 5.61 37.40 6.10
CA SER A 408 6.04 38.17 4.93
C SER A 408 7.00 37.37 4.03
N ASP A 409 6.93 37.59 2.72
CA ASP A 409 7.78 36.90 1.73
C ASP A 409 9.28 37.06 2.00
N ALA A 410 9.69 38.19 2.60
CA ALA A 410 11.09 38.44 2.98
C ALA A 410 11.66 37.38 3.94
N ILE A 411 10.82 36.76 4.78
CA ILE A 411 11.26 35.76 5.76
C ILE A 411 10.57 34.39 5.61
N LYS A 412 9.48 34.31 4.84
CA LYS A 412 8.65 33.11 4.66
C LYS A 412 9.47 31.89 4.29
N VAL A 413 10.42 32.04 3.37
CA VAL A 413 11.33 30.96 2.93
C VAL A 413 12.09 30.36 4.11
N GLU A 414 12.64 31.17 5.00
CA GLU A 414 13.42 30.71 6.15
C GLU A 414 12.55 30.03 7.22
N VAL A 415 11.33 30.50 7.42
CA VAL A 415 10.41 29.87 8.39
C VAL A 415 9.88 28.54 7.83
N ILE A 416 9.48 28.50 6.55
CA ILE A 416 8.97 27.30 5.89
C ILE A 416 10.06 26.23 5.73
N LYS A 417 11.34 26.60 5.59
CA LYS A 417 12.48 25.66 5.57
C LYS A 417 12.56 24.76 6.81
N LYS A 418 11.99 25.16 7.95
CA LYS A 418 11.92 24.32 9.16
C LYS A 418 11.01 23.09 8.97
N TYR A 419 10.06 23.15 8.04
CA TYR A 419 9.22 22.02 7.69
C TYR A 419 9.87 21.26 6.53
N SER A 420 10.28 20.02 6.80
CA SER A 420 10.90 19.15 5.80
C SER A 420 9.94 18.89 4.61
N PRO A 421 10.46 18.50 3.43
CA PRO A 421 9.63 18.19 2.27
C PRO A 421 8.54 17.14 2.58
N ASP A 422 8.87 16.09 3.33
CA ASP A 422 7.89 15.08 3.74
C ASP A 422 6.82 15.65 4.67
N THR A 423 7.19 16.57 5.57
CA THR A 423 6.24 17.27 6.44
C THR A 423 5.24 18.09 5.62
N ARG A 424 5.72 18.77 4.57
CA ARG A 424 4.86 19.53 3.65
C ARG A 424 3.92 18.63 2.86
N LYS A 425 4.35 17.44 2.46
CA LYS A 425 3.46 16.43 1.86
C LYS A 425 2.34 16.02 2.83
N VAL A 426 2.65 15.85 4.12
CA VAL A 426 1.63 15.56 5.14
C VAL A 426 0.65 16.72 5.34
N VAL A 427 1.08 17.98 5.17
CA VAL A 427 0.15 19.14 5.14
C VAL A 427 -0.85 18.99 3.99
N LEU A 428 -0.37 18.69 2.78
CA LEU A 428 -1.21 18.45 1.60
C LEU A 428 -2.20 17.30 1.84
N HIS A 429 -1.72 16.17 2.36
CA HIS A 429 -2.59 15.03 2.71
C HIS A 429 -3.60 15.38 3.79
N GLY A 430 -3.20 16.10 4.84
CA GLY A 430 -4.06 16.52 5.95
C GLY A 430 -5.24 17.37 5.46
N ILE A 431 -4.98 18.30 4.54
CA ILE A 431 -6.04 19.11 3.90
C ILE A 431 -7.01 18.22 3.12
N SER A 432 -6.49 17.32 2.28
CA SER A 432 -7.34 16.40 1.51
C SER A 432 -8.15 15.46 2.42
N ILE A 433 -7.59 14.99 3.55
CA ILE A 433 -8.28 14.12 4.50
C ILE A 433 -9.42 14.87 5.20
N LEU A 434 -9.20 16.10 5.67
CA LEU A 434 -10.26 16.94 6.24
C LEU A 434 -11.37 17.21 5.21
N ALA A 435 -10.98 17.53 3.97
CA ALA A 435 -11.92 17.75 2.87
C ALA A 435 -12.79 16.51 2.59
N ILE A 436 -12.17 15.34 2.52
CA ILE A 436 -12.85 14.06 2.31
C ILE A 436 -13.83 13.76 3.45
N ALA A 437 -13.38 13.89 4.71
CA ALA A 437 -14.22 13.64 5.86
C ALA A 437 -15.43 14.59 5.90
N LEU A 438 -15.22 15.89 5.69
CA LEU A 438 -16.33 16.86 5.61
C LEU A 438 -17.30 16.53 4.46
N TYR A 439 -16.79 16.15 3.29
CA TYR A 439 -17.63 15.78 2.15
C TYR A 439 -18.51 14.56 2.46
N LYS A 440 -17.92 13.51 3.07
CA LYS A 440 -18.63 12.31 3.48
C LYS A 440 -19.68 12.57 4.57
N LEU A 441 -19.49 13.60 5.39
CA LEU A 441 -20.49 14.12 6.33
C LEU A 441 -21.56 15.03 5.67
N GLY A 442 -21.51 15.24 4.35
CA GLY A 442 -22.43 16.10 3.62
C GLY A 442 -22.08 17.60 3.68
N ILE A 443 -20.94 17.97 4.25
CA ILE A 443 -20.49 19.35 4.43
C ILE A 443 -19.63 19.77 3.24
N LYS A 444 -20.25 20.48 2.29
CA LYS A 444 -19.62 20.87 1.03
C LYS A 444 -18.96 22.25 1.08
N LYS A 445 -17.85 22.43 0.34
CA LYS A 445 -17.05 23.66 0.31
C LYS A 445 -17.81 24.87 -0.19
N GLU A 446 -18.77 24.67 -1.09
CA GLU A 446 -19.64 25.72 -1.61
C GLU A 446 -20.49 26.37 -0.50
N VAL A 447 -20.70 25.63 0.59
CA VAL A 447 -21.45 26.05 1.79
C VAL A 447 -20.50 26.45 2.91
N TYR A 448 -19.61 25.55 3.34
CA TYR A 448 -18.82 25.82 4.55
C TYR A 448 -17.82 26.97 4.36
N MET A 449 -17.33 27.24 3.14
CA MET A 449 -16.38 28.35 2.93
C MET A 449 -17.02 29.74 3.08
N LYS A 450 -18.35 29.81 3.23
CA LYS A 450 -19.11 31.05 3.45
C LYS A 450 -19.64 31.18 4.87
N ASN A 451 -19.47 30.15 5.70
CA ASN A 451 -20.06 30.14 7.03
C ASN A 451 -19.15 30.83 8.06
N SER A 452 -19.70 30.98 9.27
CA SER A 452 -19.01 31.61 10.39
C SER A 452 -17.72 30.89 10.77
N ALA A 453 -17.73 29.56 10.87
CA ALA A 453 -16.57 28.75 11.28
C ALA A 453 -15.36 28.96 10.35
N PHE A 454 -15.55 28.86 9.04
CA PHE A 454 -14.47 29.08 8.08
C PHE A 454 -13.98 30.53 8.10
N ASN A 455 -14.88 31.51 8.21
CA ASN A 455 -14.52 32.92 8.27
C ASN A 455 -13.81 33.32 9.58
N VAL A 456 -14.08 32.64 10.70
CA VAL A 456 -13.28 32.76 11.93
C VAL A 456 -11.82 32.40 11.64
N GLY A 457 -11.58 31.26 10.98
CA GLY A 457 -10.25 30.84 10.55
C GLY A 457 -9.57 31.86 9.65
N ARG A 458 -10.28 32.37 8.64
CA ARG A 458 -9.76 33.41 7.73
C ARG A 458 -9.43 34.71 8.45
N MET A 459 -10.23 35.11 9.43
CA MET A 459 -9.96 36.31 10.22
C MET A 459 -8.66 36.18 11.02
N LEU A 460 -8.42 35.00 11.61
CA LEU A 460 -7.16 34.71 12.32
C LEU A 460 -5.95 34.75 11.37
N ALA A 461 -6.09 34.22 10.15
CA ALA A 461 -5.04 34.27 9.14
C ALA A 461 -4.69 35.70 8.73
N LEU A 462 -5.70 36.53 8.48
CA LEU A 462 -5.52 37.94 8.13
C LEU A 462 -4.90 38.74 9.27
N ALA A 463 -5.28 38.44 10.52
CA ALA A 463 -4.70 39.08 11.68
C ALA A 463 -3.21 38.72 11.86
N ASP A 464 -2.81 37.48 11.56
CA ASP A 464 -1.39 37.10 11.53
C ASP A 464 -0.61 37.89 10.48
N LYS A 465 -1.15 37.98 9.26
CA LYS A 465 -0.53 38.77 8.17
C LYS A 465 -0.39 40.24 8.58
N LEU A 466 -1.43 40.85 9.14
CA LEU A 466 -1.39 42.25 9.58
C LEU A 466 -0.36 42.48 10.70
N HIS A 467 -0.31 41.58 11.68
CA HIS A 467 0.64 41.67 12.78
C HIS A 467 2.09 41.47 12.31
N CYS A 468 2.32 40.57 11.35
CA CYS A 468 3.62 40.39 10.72
C CYS A 468 4.07 41.68 10.03
N GLU A 469 3.20 42.30 9.23
CA GLU A 469 3.47 43.57 8.54
C GLU A 469 3.77 44.71 9.53
N TYR A 470 3.02 44.80 10.62
CA TYR A 470 3.30 45.76 11.68
C TYR A 470 4.70 45.54 12.28
N CYS A 471 5.06 44.30 12.61
CA CYS A 471 6.36 44.00 13.21
C CYS A 471 7.51 44.41 12.28
N ILE A 472 7.42 44.08 11.00
CA ILE A 472 8.44 44.43 10.01
C ILE A 472 8.58 45.94 9.87
N ASN A 473 7.48 46.66 9.69
CA ASN A 473 7.52 48.07 9.34
C ASN A 473 7.71 49.01 10.54
N VAL A 474 7.31 48.60 11.74
CA VAL A 474 7.38 49.44 12.95
C VAL A 474 8.50 49.02 13.89
N ARG A 475 8.79 47.72 13.99
CA ARG A 475 9.81 47.18 14.90
C ARG A 475 11.11 46.82 14.18
N GLY A 476 11.07 46.59 12.87
CA GLY A 476 12.27 46.41 12.04
C GLY A 476 13.08 47.70 11.99
N LYS A 477 14.25 47.70 12.63
CA LYS A 477 15.10 48.90 12.74
C LYS A 477 15.75 49.29 11.41
N ASN A 478 15.91 48.34 10.48
CA ASN A 478 16.44 48.55 9.15
C ASN A 478 15.88 47.49 8.16
N ASP A 479 16.19 47.63 6.88
CA ASP A 479 15.64 46.79 5.82
C ASP A 479 16.31 45.39 5.68
N SER A 480 17.27 45.03 6.54
CA SER A 480 17.92 43.73 6.49
C SER A 480 16.98 42.59 6.89
N ASP A 481 17.08 41.44 6.21
CA ASP A 481 16.21 40.28 6.47
C ASP A 481 16.39 39.71 7.89
N GLU A 482 17.59 39.84 8.46
CA GLU A 482 17.88 39.41 9.82
C GLU A 482 17.13 40.24 10.88
N GLU A 483 17.13 41.57 10.76
CA GLU A 483 16.41 42.44 11.68
C GLU A 483 14.89 42.32 11.50
N LYS A 484 14.40 42.19 10.26
CA LYS A 484 12.99 41.87 9.99
C LYS A 484 12.57 40.59 10.70
N ARG A 485 13.39 39.54 10.64
CA ARG A 485 13.13 38.28 11.33
C ARG A 485 13.12 38.42 12.85
N LYS A 486 14.08 39.15 13.44
CA LYS A 486 14.12 39.40 14.89
C LYS A 486 12.93 40.22 15.39
N SER A 487 12.36 41.06 14.52
CA SER A 487 11.19 41.89 14.85
C SER A 487 9.90 41.10 15.03
N ILE A 488 9.82 39.89 14.44
CA ILE A 488 8.62 39.06 14.40
C ILE A 488 8.61 38.11 15.61
N PRO A 489 7.54 38.10 16.41
CA PRO A 489 7.43 37.21 17.57
C PRO A 489 7.32 35.73 17.16
N ALA A 490 7.60 34.84 18.11
CA ALA A 490 7.48 33.40 17.90
C ALA A 490 6.06 32.94 17.54
N GLN A 491 5.03 33.67 17.99
CA GLN A 491 3.64 33.48 17.60
C GLN A 491 3.01 34.82 17.22
N LEU A 492 2.30 34.82 16.09
CA LEU A 492 1.46 35.93 15.65
C LEU A 492 0.09 35.86 16.35
N ILE A 493 -0.68 36.96 16.28
CA ILE A 493 -1.86 37.16 17.15
C ILE A 493 -3.01 36.21 16.86
N GLY A 494 -3.19 35.81 15.60
CA GLY A 494 -4.16 34.84 15.15
C GLY A 494 -3.78 33.42 15.56
N ASN A 495 -2.57 32.97 15.22
CA ASN A 495 -2.07 31.66 15.65
C ASN A 495 -2.14 31.48 17.18
N ALA A 496 -1.76 32.52 17.94
CA ALA A 496 -1.82 32.51 19.40
C ALA A 496 -3.24 32.34 19.97
N LEU A 497 -4.28 32.68 19.20
CA LEU A 497 -5.68 32.50 19.57
C LEU A 497 -6.32 31.26 18.96
N MET A 498 -5.60 30.49 18.14
CA MET A 498 -6.14 29.35 17.41
C MET A 498 -6.77 28.32 18.34
N ARG A 499 -6.08 27.93 19.42
CA ARG A 499 -6.63 26.97 20.39
C ARG A 499 -7.94 27.46 21.00
N THR A 500 -8.01 28.75 21.37
CA THR A 500 -9.24 29.33 21.91
C THR A 500 -10.36 29.34 20.88
N ALA A 501 -10.06 29.65 19.62
CA ALA A 501 -11.05 29.65 18.53
C ALA A 501 -11.53 28.23 18.19
N LEU A 502 -10.66 27.22 18.27
CA LEU A 502 -11.00 25.81 18.06
C LEU A 502 -11.84 25.23 19.20
N ASP A 503 -11.82 25.82 20.39
CA ASP A 503 -12.70 25.42 21.50
C ASP A 503 -14.00 26.24 21.51
N ASN A 504 -13.88 27.56 21.35
CA ASN A 504 -14.97 28.53 21.37
C ASN A 504 -14.72 29.65 20.33
N PRO A 505 -15.27 29.51 19.10
CA PRO A 505 -15.04 30.44 18.00
C PRO A 505 -15.40 31.89 18.34
N LEU A 506 -16.53 32.11 19.00
CA LEU A 506 -16.97 33.45 19.42
C LEU A 506 -15.96 34.10 20.38
N LYS A 507 -15.52 33.37 21.40
CA LYS A 507 -14.51 33.86 22.36
C LYS A 507 -13.17 34.15 21.67
N GLY A 508 -12.77 33.29 20.73
CA GLY A 508 -11.56 33.51 19.92
C GLY A 508 -11.61 34.84 19.17
N LEU A 509 -12.74 35.13 18.51
CA LEU A 509 -12.94 36.40 17.80
C LEU A 509 -13.03 37.61 18.74
N SER A 510 -13.71 37.49 19.89
CA SER A 510 -13.77 38.57 20.88
C SER A 510 -12.36 38.97 21.35
N LEU A 511 -11.53 37.99 21.74
CA LEU A 511 -10.14 38.24 22.14
C LEU A 511 -9.29 38.79 21.00
N LEU A 512 -9.54 38.33 19.77
CA LEU A 512 -8.85 38.86 18.60
C LEU A 512 -9.19 40.33 18.40
N SER A 513 -10.46 40.71 18.52
CA SER A 513 -10.93 42.09 18.32
C SER A 513 -10.24 43.07 19.28
N GLU A 514 -10.05 42.68 20.54
CA GLU A 514 -9.35 43.49 21.55
C GLU A 514 -7.86 43.69 21.18
N ARG A 515 -7.20 42.62 20.71
CA ARG A 515 -5.77 42.65 20.34
C ARG A 515 -5.52 43.35 19.01
N LEU A 516 -6.50 43.34 18.10
CA LEU A 516 -6.33 43.83 16.74
C LEU A 516 -6.26 45.36 16.66
N LEU A 517 -6.86 46.07 17.62
CA LEU A 517 -7.04 47.53 17.59
C LEU A 517 -5.76 48.32 17.30
N ILE A 518 -4.63 47.91 17.90
CA ILE A 518 -3.34 48.61 17.75
C ILE A 518 -2.85 48.49 16.30
N TYR A 519 -2.93 47.30 15.72
CA TYR A 519 -2.46 47.01 14.36
C TYR A 519 -3.38 47.64 13.31
N GLN A 520 -4.69 47.62 13.56
CA GLN A 520 -5.67 48.29 12.72
C GLN A 520 -5.44 49.81 12.71
N ALA A 521 -5.29 50.42 13.89
CA ALA A 521 -5.04 51.86 14.02
C ALA A 521 -3.74 52.30 13.31
N TRP A 522 -2.69 51.48 13.40
CA TRP A 522 -1.46 51.70 12.65
C TRP A 522 -1.70 51.64 11.13
N ALA A 523 -2.28 50.55 10.63
CA ALA A 523 -2.46 50.33 9.20
C ALA A 523 -3.40 51.37 8.55
N THR A 524 -4.34 51.96 9.30
CA THR A 524 -5.17 53.08 8.83
C THR A 524 -4.39 54.39 8.70
N LYS A 525 -3.47 54.68 9.64
CA LYS A 525 -2.75 55.96 9.71
C LYS A 525 -1.44 55.96 8.92
N ALA A 526 -0.85 54.80 8.68
CA ALA A 526 0.45 54.69 8.02
C ALA A 526 0.39 55.20 6.57
N GLN A 527 1.39 55.99 6.17
CA GLN A 527 1.58 56.50 4.80
C GLN A 527 2.95 56.11 4.25
N GLY A 528 3.02 55.81 2.94
CA GLY A 528 4.25 55.41 2.25
C GLY A 528 4.05 54.20 1.32
N GLU A 529 5.03 53.95 0.45
CA GLU A 529 4.99 52.88 -0.57
C GLU A 529 4.94 51.47 0.05
N LYS A 530 5.49 51.27 1.25
CA LYS A 530 5.58 49.96 1.94
C LYS A 530 4.32 49.52 2.70
N ILE A 531 3.19 50.24 2.58
CA ILE A 531 1.95 50.00 3.37
C ILE A 531 0.81 49.40 2.54
N GLY A 532 1.00 49.24 1.22
CA GLY A 532 -0.03 48.70 0.32
C GLY A 532 -0.61 47.37 0.77
N LEU A 533 0.25 46.44 1.22
CA LEU A 533 -0.17 45.13 1.71
C LEU A 533 -1.02 45.25 2.98
N ALA A 534 -0.63 46.08 3.95
CA ALA A 534 -1.41 46.29 5.17
C ALA A 534 -2.81 46.85 4.90
N LYS A 535 -2.93 47.80 3.95
CA LYS A 535 -4.23 48.34 3.51
C LYS A 535 -5.08 47.28 2.80
N TRP A 536 -4.46 46.45 1.96
CA TRP A 536 -5.15 45.33 1.32
C TRP A 536 -5.67 44.32 2.36
N ILE A 537 -4.85 43.97 3.36
CA ILE A 537 -5.24 43.09 4.47
C ILE A 537 -6.45 43.66 5.20
N LEU A 538 -6.45 44.95 5.57
CA LEU A 538 -7.62 45.60 6.17
C LEU A 538 -8.87 45.52 5.29
N GLY A 539 -8.72 45.70 3.98
CA GLY A 539 -9.82 45.52 3.03
C GLY A 539 -10.40 44.10 3.04
N GLN A 540 -9.54 43.07 3.11
CA GLN A 540 -9.99 41.68 3.25
C GLN A 540 -10.65 41.42 4.61
N MET A 541 -10.09 41.96 5.70
CA MET A 541 -10.70 41.85 7.03
C MET A 541 -12.09 42.50 7.07
N GLY A 542 -12.28 43.64 6.40
CA GLY A 542 -13.59 44.27 6.25
C GLY A 542 -14.60 43.35 5.57
N ARG A 543 -14.22 42.68 4.47
CA ARG A 543 -15.07 41.71 3.78
C ARG A 543 -15.44 40.53 4.66
N VAL A 544 -14.46 39.93 5.34
CA VAL A 544 -14.72 38.80 6.27
C VAL A 544 -15.61 39.24 7.43
N SER A 545 -15.45 40.48 7.92
CA SER A 545 -16.32 41.04 8.97
C SER A 545 -17.76 41.20 8.48
N SER A 546 -17.98 41.68 7.25
CA SER A 546 -19.32 41.75 6.65
C SER A 546 -19.95 40.38 6.48
N ASP A 547 -19.17 39.36 6.09
CA ASP A 547 -19.65 37.98 6.01
C ASP A 547 -20.02 37.40 7.40
N LEU A 548 -19.42 37.92 8.48
CA LEU A 548 -19.67 37.50 9.86
C LEU A 548 -20.79 38.30 10.56
N GLU A 549 -21.14 39.49 10.08
CA GLU A 549 -22.04 40.45 10.76
C GLU A 549 -23.39 39.85 11.15
N ASN A 550 -23.96 39.01 10.28
CA ASN A 550 -25.25 38.34 10.50
C ASN A 550 -25.12 36.82 10.66
N ALA A 551 -23.91 36.30 10.82
CA ALA A 551 -23.69 34.87 10.94
C ALA A 551 -23.81 34.43 12.40
N ASP A 552 -24.47 33.30 12.65
CA ASP A 552 -24.45 32.68 13.98
C ASP A 552 -23.06 32.07 14.22
N ILE A 553 -22.31 32.64 15.15
CA ILE A 553 -20.95 32.21 15.49
C ILE A 553 -21.05 31.19 16.63
N PRO A 554 -20.63 29.93 16.42
CA PRO A 554 -20.75 28.90 17.44
C PRO A 554 -20.02 29.29 18.74
N LYS A 555 -20.67 29.03 19.87
CA LYS A 555 -20.07 29.17 21.22
C LYS A 555 -19.24 27.95 21.63
N GLN A 556 -19.40 26.85 20.92
CA GLN A 556 -18.63 25.62 21.07
C GLN A 556 -18.39 25.06 19.68
N ALA A 557 -17.20 24.53 19.45
CA ALA A 557 -16.84 23.90 18.18
C ALA A 557 -16.75 22.39 18.35
N ASP A 558 -17.61 21.67 17.62
CA ASP A 558 -17.39 20.25 17.37
C ASP A 558 -16.26 20.04 16.36
N ASP A 559 -15.95 18.79 16.05
CA ASP A 559 -14.83 18.48 15.15
C ASP A 559 -15.09 18.95 13.70
N ALA A 560 -16.36 19.08 13.28
CA ALA A 560 -16.69 19.65 11.97
C ALA A 560 -16.43 21.15 11.92
N VAL A 561 -16.85 21.89 12.94
CA VAL A 561 -16.57 23.32 13.10
C VAL A 561 -15.08 23.57 13.20
N LYS A 562 -14.35 22.79 14.01
CA LYS A 562 -12.88 22.88 14.13
C LYS A 562 -12.18 22.69 12.79
N ALA A 563 -12.55 21.66 12.03
CA ALA A 563 -11.96 21.41 10.72
C ALA A 563 -12.20 22.57 9.75
N GLN A 564 -13.39 23.17 9.77
CA GLN A 564 -13.71 24.33 8.94
C GLN A 564 -12.89 25.57 9.34
N ILE A 565 -12.67 25.80 10.64
CA ILE A 565 -11.78 26.88 11.14
C ILE A 565 -10.34 26.64 10.66
N VAL A 566 -9.81 25.42 10.81
CA VAL A 566 -8.45 25.08 10.35
C VAL A 566 -8.30 25.28 8.84
N LEU A 567 -9.28 24.82 8.05
CA LEU A 567 -9.29 25.02 6.59
C LEU A 567 -9.41 26.51 6.23
N GLY A 568 -10.19 27.30 6.97
CA GLY A 568 -10.29 28.75 6.79
C GLY A 568 -8.99 29.48 7.11
N TYR A 569 -8.27 29.03 8.14
CA TYR A 569 -6.96 29.57 8.48
C TYR A 569 -5.91 29.25 7.42
N LEU A 570 -5.94 28.05 6.84
CA LEU A 570 -5.06 27.64 5.75
C LEU A 570 -5.36 28.35 4.41
N ALA A 571 -6.59 28.80 4.19
CA ALA A 571 -7.05 29.21 2.86
C ALA A 571 -6.25 30.40 2.28
N HIS A 572 -5.75 30.22 1.06
CA HIS A 572 -5.17 31.30 0.27
C HIS A 572 -6.26 32.18 -0.34
N ILE A 573 -6.00 33.48 -0.46
CA ILE A 573 -6.94 34.45 -1.03
C ILE A 573 -6.57 34.67 -2.51
N LYS A 574 -7.55 34.56 -3.42
CA LYS A 574 -7.34 34.88 -4.84
C LYS A 574 -6.85 36.32 -4.98
N ASN A 575 -5.79 36.53 -5.76
CA ASN A 575 -5.12 37.83 -5.97
C ASN A 575 -4.35 38.36 -4.75
N GLU A 576 -3.92 37.48 -3.85
CA GLU A 576 -2.77 37.77 -3.02
C GLU A 576 -1.55 37.89 -3.95
N GLY A 577 -0.98 39.10 -4.02
CA GLY A 577 -0.15 39.61 -5.14
C GLY A 577 1.10 38.80 -5.45
#